data_AF-A0AAN5DCY1-F1
#
_entry.id   AF-A0AAN5DCY1-F1
#
_cell.length_a   1.000
_cell.length_b   1.000
_cell.length_c   1.000
_cell.angle_alpha   90.00
_cell.angle_beta   90.00
_cell.angle_gamma   90.00
#
_symmetry.space_group_name_H-M   'P 1'
#
loop_
_entity.id
_entity.type
_entity.pdbx_description
1 polymer ?
#
loop_
_entity_poly.entity_id
_entity_poly.type
_entity_poly.pdbx_seq_one_letter_code
_entity_poly.pdbx_strand_id
1 'polypeptide(L)' 'VAYRLGVFGIMALGDENALPANLAVHDDFMSLRFVREEIHAFGGDKDQITVMGHSTGATINFVVDDMFSKSTFSG' A
#
# COMPACT_ATOMS: atom_id res chain seq x y z
N VAL A 1 5.24 6.88 -5.40
CA VAL A 1 4.84 5.56 -5.95
C VAL A 1 3.53 5.71 -6.70
N ALA A 2 3.22 4.80 -7.62
CA ALA A 2 2.04 4.91 -8.48
C ALA A 2 1.01 3.84 -8.11
N TYR A 3 -0.25 4.24 -8.03
CA TYR A 3 -1.40 3.38 -7.78
C TYR A 3 -2.50 3.66 -8.81
N ARG A 4 -3.40 2.69 -9.02
CA ARG A 4 -4.54 2.86 -9.93
C ARG A 4 -5.47 3.98 -9.48
N LEU A 5 -5.96 4.77 -10.44
CA LEU A 5 -6.86 5.90 -10.19
C LEU A 5 -8.28 5.66 -10.72
N GLY A 6 -9.22 6.46 -10.22
CA GLY A 6 -10.61 6.45 -10.66
C GLY A 6 -11.23 5.06 -10.54
N VAL A 7 -12.03 4.68 -11.54
CA VAL A 7 -12.75 3.39 -11.54
C VAL A 7 -11.82 2.18 -11.42
N PHE A 8 -10.61 2.26 -11.95
CA PHE A 8 -9.66 1.14 -11.89
C PHE A 8 -9.02 0.96 -10.52
N GLY A 9 -9.08 1.98 -9.66
CA GLY A 9 -8.46 1.97 -8.32
C GLY A 9 -9.46 1.76 -7.18
N ILE A 10 -10.69 2.25 -7.31
CA ILE A 10 -11.65 2.32 -6.18
C ILE A 10 -13.02 1.71 -6.48
N MET A 11 -13.22 1.07 -7.63
CA MET A 11 -14.46 0.35 -7.89
C MET A 11 -14.63 -0.81 -6.91
N ALA A 12 -15.85 -0.94 -6.37
CA ALA A 12 -16.26 -2.06 -5.54
C ALA A 12 -17.60 -2.60 -6.07
N LEU A 13 -17.64 -3.90 -6.38
CA LEU A 13 -18.84 -4.58 -6.86
C LEU A 13 -19.61 -5.31 -5.74
N GLY A 14 -19.03 -5.40 -4.55
CA GLY A 14 -19.58 -6.17 -3.43
C GLY A 14 -19.38 -7.69 -3.55
N ASP A 15 -18.72 -8.16 -4.61
CA ASP A 15 -18.27 -9.54 -4.78
C ASP A 15 -16.74 -9.57 -4.95
N GLU A 16 -16.05 -9.89 -3.85
CA GLU A 16 -14.58 -9.93 -3.77
C GLU A 16 -13.97 -11.02 -4.67
N ASN A 17 -14.74 -12.05 -5.06
CA ASN A 17 -14.23 -13.09 -5.97
C ASN A 17 -14.21 -12.61 -7.43
N ALA A 18 -15.10 -11.69 -7.78
CA ALA A 18 -15.17 -11.11 -9.12
C ALA A 18 -14.20 -9.92 -9.26
N LEU A 19 -14.19 -9.00 -8.29
CA LEU A 19 -13.28 -7.86 -8.26
C LEU A 19 -12.98 -7.43 -6.82
N PRO A 20 -11.73 -7.58 -6.36
CA PRO A 20 -11.33 -7.05 -5.06
C PRO A 20 -11.54 -5.55 -4.98
N ALA A 21 -12.07 -5.06 -3.86
CA ALA A 21 -12.22 -3.63 -3.63
C ALA A 21 -10.87 -2.95 -3.31
N ASN A 22 -10.85 -1.62 -3.33
CA ASN A 22 -9.71 -0.81 -2.86
C ASN A 22 -8.35 -1.13 -3.53
N LEU A 23 -8.38 -1.46 -4.83
CA LEU A 23 -7.20 -1.83 -5.61
C LEU A 23 -6.07 -0.79 -5.55
N ALA A 24 -6.39 0.50 -5.44
CA ALA A 24 -5.41 1.57 -5.22
C ALA A 24 -4.61 1.38 -3.91
N VAL A 25 -5.27 0.96 -2.83
CA VAL A 25 -4.63 0.69 -1.53
C VAL A 25 -3.74 -0.55 -1.63
N HIS A 26 -4.21 -1.59 -2.35
CA HIS A 26 -3.40 -2.77 -2.61
C HIS A 26 -2.14 -2.46 -3.44
N ASP A 27 -2.24 -1.58 -4.44
CA ASP A 27 -1.09 -1.15 -5.25
C ASP A 27 -0.04 -0.42 -4.38
N ASP A 28 -0.47 0.49 -3.50
CA ASP A 28 0.44 1.19 -2.59
C ASP A 28 1.03 0.25 -1.54
N PHE A 29 0.25 -0.71 -1.01
CA PHE A 29 0.76 -1.74 -0.12
C PHE A 29 1.88 -2.57 -0.79
N MET A 30 1.64 -3.04 -2.01
CA MET A 30 2.62 -3.80 -2.78
C MET A 30 3.87 -2.97 -3.11
N SER A 31 3.67 -1.68 -3.41
CA SER A 31 4.77 -0.75 -3.65
C SER A 31 5.66 -0.57 -2.42
N LEU A 32 5.06 -0.41 -1.24
CA LEU A 32 5.81 -0.30 0.01
C LEU A 32 6.50 -1.62 0.38
N ARG A 33 5.90 -2.77 0.04
CA ARG A 33 6.51 -4.08 0.26
C ARG A 33 7.76 -4.24 -0.58
N PHE A 34 7.68 -3.89 -1.86
CA PHE A 34 8.81 -3.86 -2.78
C PHE A 34 9.93 -2.93 -2.27
N VAL A 35 9.59 -1.71 -1.83
CA VAL A 35 10.58 -0.80 -1.25
C VAL A 35 11.24 -1.44 -0.03
N ARG A 36 10.48 -2.04 0.89
CA ARG A 36 11.05 -2.68 2.09
C ARG A 36 11.98 -3.85 1.76
N GLU A 37 11.66 -4.64 0.73
CA GLU A 37 12.48 -5.76 0.26
C GLU A 37 13.78 -5.27 -0.38
N GLU A 38 13.72 -4.22 -1.20
CA GLU A 38 14.82 -3.84 -2.10
C GLU A 38 15.66 -2.63 -1.63
N ILE A 39 15.17 -1.81 -0.70
CA ILE A 39 15.82 -0.52 -0.37
C ILE A 39 17.27 -0.68 0.14
N HIS A 40 17.62 -1.86 0.67
CA HIS A 40 18.97 -2.20 1.10
C HIS A 40 19.99 -2.14 -0.06
N ALA A 41 19.60 -2.53 -1.28
CA ALA A 41 20.44 -2.47 -2.48
C ALA A 41 20.78 -1.04 -2.90
N PHE A 42 19.99 -0.06 -2.41
CA PHE A 42 20.17 1.37 -2.65
C PHE A 42 20.76 2.10 -1.44
N GLY A 43 21.21 1.36 -0.41
CA GLY A 43 21.84 1.91 0.78
C GLY A 43 20.87 2.47 1.83
N GLY A 44 19.57 2.18 1.73
CA GLY A 44 18.60 2.54 2.76
C GLY A 44 18.39 1.45 3.80
N ASP A 45 17.71 1.82 4.89
CA ASP A 45 17.36 0.93 5.99
C ASP A 45 15.87 0.57 5.92
N LYS A 46 15.59 -0.72 5.79
CA LYS A 46 14.22 -1.27 5.69
C LYS A 46 13.38 -1.10 6.97
N ASP A 47 14.04 -0.85 8.10
CA ASP A 47 13.40 -0.66 9.40
C ASP A 47 13.21 0.84 9.74
N GLN A 48 13.62 1.73 8.83
CA GLN A 48 13.51 3.19 8.94
C GLN A 48 12.86 3.79 7.69
N ILE A 49 11.68 3.27 7.30
CA ILE A 49 10.91 3.78 6.16
C ILE A 49 9.86 4.77 6.63
N THR A 50 9.93 6.03 6.14
CA THR A 50 8.91 7.06 6.39
C THR A 50 8.05 7.24 5.15
N VAL A 51 6.73 7.03 5.30
CA VAL A 51 5.75 7.21 4.22
C VAL A 51 5.04 8.56 4.40
N MET A 52 4.94 9.35 3.34
CA MET A 52 4.29 10.67 3.36
C MET A 52 3.37 10.86 2.17
N GLY A 53 2.28 11.59 2.36
CA GLY A 53 1.26 11.83 1.34
C GLY A 53 0.40 13.05 1.68
N HIS A 54 -0.31 13.55 0.68
CA HIS A 54 -1.20 14.70 0.80
C HIS A 54 -2.59 14.36 0.23
N SER A 55 -3.66 14.92 0.80
CA SER A 55 -5.05 14.65 0.40
C SER A 55 -5.33 13.14 0.35
N THR A 56 -5.85 12.60 -0.76
CA THR A 56 -6.09 11.16 -0.94
C THR A 56 -4.84 10.30 -0.68
N GLY A 57 -3.65 10.79 -1.01
CA GLY A 57 -2.41 10.07 -0.69
C GLY A 57 -2.16 9.95 0.81
N ALA A 58 -2.56 10.94 1.61
CA ALA A 58 -2.49 10.83 3.08
C ALA A 58 -3.47 9.77 3.60
N THR A 59 -4.68 9.72 3.04
CA THR A 59 -5.69 8.71 3.39
C THR A 59 -5.22 7.29 3.06
N ILE A 60 -4.65 7.07 1.86
CA ILE A 60 -4.15 5.75 1.47
C ILE A 60 -2.97 5.35 2.36
N ASN A 61 -2.03 6.26 2.61
CA ASN A 61 -0.88 5.98 3.48
C ASN A 61 -1.30 5.56 4.89
N PHE A 62 -2.32 6.21 5.46
CA PHE A 62 -2.82 5.85 6.78
C PHE A 62 -3.36 4.41 6.83
N VAL A 63 -4.07 3.97 5.78
CA VAL A 63 -4.59 2.60 5.69
C VAL A 63 -3.45 1.59 5.47
N VAL A 64 -2.51 1.92 4.58
CA VAL A 64 -1.37 1.04 4.27
C VAL A 64 -0.48 0.84 5.49
N ASP A 65 -0.23 1.88 6.29
CA ASP A 65 0.55 1.78 7.53
C ASP A 65 -0.07 0.79 8.54
N ASP A 66 -1.39 0.88 8.74
CA ASP A 66 -2.13 -0.07 9.57
C ASP A 66 -2.04 -1.51 9.02
N MET A 67 -2.19 -1.70 7.70
CA MET A 67 -2.04 -3.01 7.06
C MET A 67 -0.63 -3.59 7.24
N PHE A 68 0.41 -2.78 7.07
CA PHE A 68 1.79 -3.20 7.28
C PHE A 68 2.04 -3.62 8.72
N SER A 69 1.57 -2.82 9.68
CA SER A 69 1.71 -3.14 11.10
C SER A 69 1.14 -4.52 11.41
N LYS A 70 -0.08 -4.81 10.93
CA LYS A 70 -0.77 -6.11 11.14
C LYS A 70 -0.07 -7.26 10.43
N SER A 71 0.47 -7.05 9.23
CA SER A 71 1.20 -8.09 8.48
C SER A 71 2.49 -8.54 9.18
N THR A 72 3.12 -7.65 9.96
CA THR A 72 4.31 -7.99 10.76
C THR A 72 4.03 -8.75 12.07
N PHE A 73 2.78 -8.80 12.55
CA PHE A 73 2.40 -9.48 13.81
C PHE A 73 1.68 -10.83 13.60
N SER A 74 1.59 -11.32 12.37
CA SER A 74 1.06 -12.65 12.05
C SER A 74 2.15 -13.73 12.20
N GLY A 75 2.47 -14.07 13.44
CA GLY A 75 3.24 -15.27 13.82
C GLY A 75 2.36 -16.31 14.48
#